data_AF-A0A2S6U446-F1
#
_entry.id   AF-A0A2S6U446-F1
#
_cell.length_a   1.000
_cell.length_b   1.000
_cell.length_c   1.000
_cell.angle_alpha   90.00
_cell.angle_beta   90.00
_cell.angle_gamma   90.00
#
_symmetry.space_group_name_H-M   'P 1'
#
loop_
_entity.id
_entity.type
_entity.pdbx_description
1 polymer ?
#
loop_
_entity_poly.entity_id
_entity_poly.type
_entity_poly.pdbx_seq_one_letter_code
_entity_poly.pdbx_strand_id
1 'polypeptide(L)'
;FDFADDPRMKGAFVVVATQGKRDRDALRCALSSNAAYVAMIGSRRKAEKLKADLLAEGMAVDNLDALHYPAGLDIGAVTPDEIALSVLAEIVQDRHKADAGSKNVTARKTSFSTG
;
A
#
# COMPACT_ATOMS: atom_id res chain seq x y z
N PHE A 1 -6.67 5.35 15.26
CA PHE A 1 -6.78 4.43 14.12
C PHE A 1 -6.84 3.06 14.74
N ASP A 2 -7.84 2.25 14.40
CA ASP A 2 -7.91 0.85 14.80
C ASP A 2 -8.66 0.10 13.70
N PHE A 3 -7.97 -0.82 13.04
CA PHE A 3 -8.40 -1.47 11.81
C PHE A 3 -8.07 -2.97 11.80
N ALA A 4 -7.53 -3.52 12.90
CA ALA A 4 -6.99 -4.88 12.94
C ALA A 4 -8.06 -5.92 12.54
N ASP A 5 -9.31 -5.69 12.97
CA ASP A 5 -10.44 -6.59 12.73
C ASP A 5 -11.56 -5.95 11.90
N ASP A 6 -11.31 -4.82 11.24
CA ASP A 6 -12.33 -4.15 10.44
C ASP A 6 -12.53 -4.90 9.11
N PRO A 7 -13.72 -5.48 8.86
CA PRO A 7 -13.97 -6.28 7.66
C PRO A 7 -13.85 -5.47 6.36
N ARG A 8 -13.96 -4.14 6.43
CA ARG A 8 -13.81 -3.25 5.28
C ARG A 8 -12.36 -3.20 4.77
N MET A 9 -11.39 -3.59 5.60
CA MET A 9 -9.98 -3.55 5.23
C MET A 9 -9.62 -4.63 4.23
N LYS A 10 -10.35 -5.76 4.21
CA LYS A 10 -10.06 -6.84 3.27
C LYS A 10 -10.28 -6.37 1.84
N GLY A 11 -9.21 -6.29 1.06
CA GLY A 11 -9.24 -5.78 -0.30
C GLY A 11 -9.22 -4.25 -0.42
N ALA A 12 -9.12 -3.52 0.70
CA ALA A 12 -9.05 -2.07 0.69
C ALA A 12 -7.69 -1.57 0.20
N PHE A 13 -7.72 -0.38 -0.39
CA PHE A 13 -6.54 0.43 -0.69
C PHE A 13 -6.50 1.58 0.31
N VAL A 14 -5.41 1.67 1.07
CA VAL A 14 -5.24 2.66 2.13
C VAL A 14 -4.14 3.63 1.75
N VAL A 15 -4.42 4.92 1.86
CA VAL A 15 -3.43 5.98 1.65
C VAL A 15 -3.32 6.81 2.91
N VAL A 16 -2.11 6.85 3.48
CA VAL A 16 -1.77 7.70 4.63
C VAL A 16 -1.40 9.10 4.13
N ALA A 17 -2.34 10.03 4.29
CA ALA A 17 -2.25 11.43 3.86
C ALA A 17 -2.36 12.39 5.06
N THR A 18 -1.63 12.12 6.13
CA THR A 18 -1.75 12.78 7.44
C THR A 18 -1.06 14.15 7.55
N GLN A 19 -0.41 14.62 6.48
CA GLN A 19 0.31 15.89 6.44
C GLN A 19 1.34 16.06 7.58
N GLY A 20 1.99 14.98 8.00
CA GLY A 20 3.00 15.00 9.08
C GLY A 20 2.44 14.77 10.48
N LYS A 21 1.13 14.69 10.65
CA LYS A 21 0.50 14.53 11.97
C LYS A 21 0.18 13.07 12.23
N ARG A 22 0.87 12.46 13.19
CA ARG A 22 0.63 11.07 13.61
C ARG A 22 0.88 10.05 12.49
N ASP A 23 1.78 10.35 11.55
CA ASP A 23 2.17 9.48 10.43
C ASP A 23 2.50 8.06 10.92
N ARG A 24 3.27 7.95 12.02
CA ARG A 24 3.65 6.68 12.64
C ARG A 24 2.45 5.86 13.10
N ASP A 25 1.51 6.47 13.84
CA ASP A 25 0.31 5.77 14.32
C ASP A 25 -0.57 5.30 13.16
N ALA A 26 -0.73 6.14 12.13
CA ALA A 26 -1.52 5.83 10.96
C ALA A 26 -0.92 4.66 10.17
N LEU A 27 0.40 4.70 9.93
CA LEU A 27 1.12 3.62 9.28
C LEU A 27 1.05 2.33 10.08
N ARG A 28 1.28 2.38 11.40
CA ARG A 28 1.20 1.21 12.26
C ARG A 28 -0.14 0.49 12.11
N CYS A 29 -1.24 1.24 12.18
CA CYS A 29 -2.58 0.68 12.05
C CYS A 29 -2.90 0.20 10.63
N ALA A 30 -2.46 0.93 9.59
CA ALA A 30 -2.69 0.52 8.20
C ALA A 30 -1.91 -0.76 7.85
N LEU A 31 -0.64 -0.83 8.20
CA LEU A 31 0.24 -1.98 7.93
C LEU A 31 -0.07 -3.21 8.78
N SER A 32 -0.79 -3.04 9.90
CA SER A 32 -1.29 -4.15 10.71
C SER A 32 -2.69 -4.62 10.30
N SER A 33 -3.29 -4.02 9.28
CA SER A 33 -4.63 -4.39 8.80
C SER A 33 -4.58 -5.42 7.67
N ASN A 34 -5.75 -5.92 7.27
CA ASN A 34 -5.90 -6.80 6.09
C ASN A 34 -6.03 -6.03 4.76
N ALA A 35 -5.53 -4.79 4.68
CA ALA A 35 -5.50 -4.01 3.46
C ALA A 35 -4.73 -4.74 2.35
N ALA A 36 -5.24 -4.65 1.12
CA ALA A 36 -4.53 -5.19 -0.04
C ALA A 36 -3.40 -4.27 -0.50
N TYR A 37 -3.45 -3.00 -0.11
CA TYR A 37 -2.50 -1.97 -0.50
C TYR A 37 -2.41 -0.90 0.57
N VAL A 38 -1.20 -0.49 0.92
CA VAL A 38 -0.93 0.61 1.85
C VAL A 38 0.13 1.52 1.24
N ALA A 39 -0.20 2.80 1.10
CA ALA A 39 0.73 3.81 0.61
C ALA A 39 0.80 5.03 1.53
N MET A 40 1.89 5.79 1.42
CA MET A 40 2.10 7.02 2.17
C MET A 40 2.40 8.19 1.24
N ILE A 41 1.65 9.30 1.42
CA ILE A 41 2.04 10.59 0.86
C ILE A 41 3.16 11.16 1.74
N GLY A 42 4.36 11.27 1.18
CA GLY A 42 5.51 11.81 1.88
C GLY A 42 6.82 11.57 1.14
N SER A 43 7.89 12.23 1.58
CA SER A 43 9.21 12.02 1.00
C SER A 43 9.79 10.66 1.38
N ARG A 44 10.63 10.11 0.50
CA ARG A 44 11.37 8.86 0.75
C ARG A 44 12.08 8.86 2.10
N ARG A 45 12.83 9.94 2.39
CA ARG A 45 13.53 10.10 3.68
C ARG A 45 12.60 9.96 4.89
N LYS A 46 11.38 10.51 4.82
CA LYS A 46 10.43 10.43 5.93
C LYS A 46 9.90 9.00 6.09
N ALA A 47 9.51 8.36 4.98
CA ALA A 47 9.01 6.99 5.00
C ALA A 47 10.07 6.01 5.55
N GLU A 48 11.33 6.11 5.11
CA GLU A 48 12.42 5.27 5.62
C GLU A 48 12.65 5.45 7.12
N LYS A 49 12.60 6.70 7.62
CA LYS A 49 12.67 6.96 9.06
C LYS A 49 11.52 6.27 9.81
N LEU A 50 10.29 6.40 9.31
CA LEU A 50 9.12 5.80 9.94
C LEU A 50 9.18 4.27 9.88
N LYS A 51 9.68 3.67 8.79
CA LYS A 51 9.94 2.22 8.71
C LYS A 51 10.93 1.77 9.78
N ALA A 52 12.03 2.49 9.95
CA ALA A 52 13.02 2.18 10.97
C ALA A 52 12.43 2.30 12.40
N ASP A 53 11.66 3.34 12.67
CA ASP A 53 10.99 3.54 13.96
C ASP A 53 10.00 2.38 14.25
N LEU A 54 9.18 1.99 13.26
CA LEU A 54 8.21 0.89 13.41
C LEU A 54 8.89 -0.49 13.51
N LEU A 55 10.01 -0.69 12.82
CA LEU A 55 10.82 -1.90 12.96
C LEU A 55 11.37 -2.03 14.38
N ALA A 56 11.88 -0.94 14.96
CA ALA A 56 12.34 -0.91 16.35
C ALA A 56 11.23 -1.20 17.37
N GLU A 57 9.97 -0.92 17.01
CA GLU A 57 8.77 -1.25 17.79
C GLU A 57 8.31 -2.71 17.60
N GLY A 58 9.01 -3.51 16.79
CA GLY A 58 8.73 -4.93 16.59
C GLY A 58 7.78 -5.25 15.44
N MET A 59 7.50 -4.29 14.54
CA MET A 59 6.73 -4.58 13.33
C MET A 59 7.49 -5.53 12.41
N ALA A 60 6.80 -6.53 11.86
CA ALA A 60 7.39 -7.49 10.93
C ALA A 60 7.92 -6.79 9.66
N VAL A 61 9.08 -7.23 9.19
CA VAL A 61 9.72 -6.70 7.96
C VAL A 61 8.79 -6.83 6.76
N ASP A 62 8.08 -7.95 6.62
CA ASP A 62 7.12 -8.19 5.53
C ASP A 62 6.02 -7.12 5.49
N ASN A 63 5.53 -6.66 6.64
CA ASN A 63 4.55 -5.58 6.71
C ASN A 63 5.16 -4.24 6.29
N LEU A 64 6.40 -3.97 6.70
CA LEU A 64 7.11 -2.74 6.35
C LEU A 64 7.47 -2.67 4.86
N ASP A 65 7.72 -3.81 4.24
CA ASP A 65 8.03 -3.92 2.81
C ASP A 65 6.79 -3.85 1.93
N ALA A 66 5.60 -4.09 2.50
CA ALA A 66 4.32 -3.84 1.84
C ALA A 66 3.95 -2.34 1.74
N LEU A 67 4.73 -1.43 2.35
CA LEU A 67 4.47 0.01 2.29
C LEU A 67 4.94 0.61 0.95
N HIS A 68 4.02 1.27 0.23
CA HIS A 68 4.31 2.02 -0.98
C HIS A 68 4.62 3.49 -0.67
N TYR A 69 5.74 4.01 -1.19
CA TYR A 69 6.13 5.42 -1.00
C TYR A 69 7.20 5.88 -2.02
N PRO A 70 7.15 7.15 -2.47
CA PRO A 70 6.04 8.10 -2.31
C PRO A 70 4.77 7.57 -3.01
N ALA A 71 3.60 7.79 -2.42
CA ALA A 71 2.34 7.44 -3.06
C ALA A 71 2.13 8.27 -4.33
N GLY A 72 1.60 7.63 -5.36
CA GLY A 72 1.25 8.20 -6.65
C GLY A 72 2.29 7.97 -7.74
N LEU A 73 1.81 7.92 -8.98
CA LEU A 73 2.68 7.84 -10.16
C LEU A 73 3.51 9.12 -10.33
N ASP A 74 4.71 8.98 -10.88
CA ASP A 74 5.56 10.13 -11.21
C ASP A 74 5.04 10.84 -12.46
N ILE A 75 4.13 11.78 -12.24
CA ILE A 75 3.55 12.66 -13.28
C ILE A 75 4.05 14.10 -13.16
N GLY A 76 5.06 14.36 -12.33
CA GLY A 76 5.51 15.72 -12.00
C GLY A 76 4.50 16.53 -11.16
N ALA A 77 3.67 15.85 -10.36
CA ALA A 77 2.63 16.49 -9.54
C ALA A 77 3.21 17.46 -8.48
N VAL A 78 2.62 18.64 -8.36
CA VAL A 78 3.01 19.69 -7.41
C VAL A 78 1.82 20.12 -6.55
N THR A 79 0.64 20.29 -7.16
CA THR A 79 -0.56 20.76 -6.44
C THR A 79 -1.28 19.61 -5.74
N PRO A 80 -2.10 19.87 -4.71
CA PRO A 80 -2.89 18.83 -4.04
C PRO A 80 -3.77 18.02 -5.00
N ASP A 81 -4.36 18.65 -6.01
CA ASP A 81 -5.23 18.00 -6.98
C ASP A 81 -4.43 17.08 -7.92
N GLU A 82 -3.23 17.52 -8.34
CA GLU A 82 -2.31 16.69 -9.13
C GLU A 82 -1.80 15.49 -8.32
N ILE A 83 -1.50 15.68 -7.03
CA ILE A 83 -1.09 14.59 -6.13
C ILE A 83 -2.24 13.60 -5.94
N ALA A 84 -3.47 14.09 -5.74
CA ALA A 84 -4.63 13.21 -5.65
C ALA A 84 -4.83 12.40 -6.93
N LEU A 85 -4.68 13.03 -8.09
CA LEU A 85 -4.77 12.36 -9.39
C LEU A 85 -3.68 11.29 -9.55
N SER A 86 -2.43 11.58 -9.18
CA SER A 86 -1.33 10.63 -9.30
C SER A 86 -1.53 9.39 -8.41
N VAL A 87 -2.04 9.58 -7.20
CA VAL A 87 -2.39 8.50 -6.26
C VAL A 87 -3.55 7.65 -6.79
N LEU A 88 -4.61 8.27 -7.30
CA LEU A 88 -5.73 7.54 -7.88
C LEU A 88 -5.30 6.73 -9.11
N ALA A 89 -4.41 7.28 -9.94
CA ALA A 89 -3.85 6.58 -11.09
C ALA A 89 -3.01 5.35 -10.68
N GLU A 90 -2.21 5.47 -9.63
CA GLU A 90 -1.45 4.34 -9.05
C GLU A 90 -2.38 3.24 -8.54
N ILE A 91 -3.43 3.59 -7.78
CA ILE A 91 -4.43 2.63 -7.28
C ILE A 91 -5.08 1.86 -8.43
N VAL A 92 -5.49 2.54 -9.49
CA VAL A 92 -6.09 1.90 -10.67
C VAL A 92 -5.08 0.95 -11.34
N GLN A 93 -3.83 1.38 -11.49
CA GLN A 93 -2.77 0.56 -12.07
C GLN A 93 -2.54 -0.73 -11.25
N ASP A 94 -2.43 -0.62 -9.93
CA ASP A 94 -2.17 -1.77 -9.05
C ASP A 94 -3.36 -2.71 -8.94
N ARG A 95 -4.60 -2.19 -8.93
CA ARG A 95 -5.79 -3.03 -9.01
C ARG A 95 -5.78 -3.91 -10.26
N HIS A 96 -5.40 -3.35 -11.42
CA HIS A 96 -5.32 -4.12 -12.66
C HIS A 96 -4.16 -5.13 -12.69
N LYS A 97 -3.03 -4.82 -12.05
CA LYS A 97 -1.93 -5.80 -11.89
C LYS A 97 -2.36 -6.99 -11.05
N ALA A 98 -3.09 -6.76 -9.95
CA ALA A 98 -3.62 -7.83 -9.10
C ALA A 98 -4.58 -8.75 -9.89
N ASP A 99 -5.49 -8.17 -10.67
CA ASP A 99 -6.42 -8.92 -11.53
C ASP A 99 -5.70 -9.75 -12.60
N ALA A 100 -4.68 -9.18 -13.24
CA ALA A 100 -3.88 -9.86 -14.26
C ALA A 100 -3.07 -11.04 -13.67
N GLY A 101 -2.52 -10.88 -12.46
CA GLY A 101 -1.86 -11.96 -11.72
C GLY A 101 -2.81 -13.12 -11.43
N SER A 102 -4.05 -12.83 -11.01
CA SER A 102 -5.08 -13.84 -10.73
C SER A 102 -5.51 -14.62 -11.98
N LYS A 103 -5.64 -13.94 -13.13
CA LYS A 103 -5.93 -14.59 -14.42
C LYS A 103 -4.79 -15.51 -14.88
N ASN A 104 -3.53 -15.11 -14.69
CA ASN A 104 -2.36 -15.92 -15.07
C ASN A 104 -2.12 -17.14 -14.17
N VAL A 105 -2.54 -17.11 -12.91
CA VAL A 105 -2.52 -18.28 -12.02
C VAL A 105 -3.58 -19.30 -12.43
N THR A 106 -4.77 -18.83 -12.82
CA THR A 106 -5.87 -19.69 -13.27
C THR A 106 -5.53 -20.39 -14.60
N ALA A 107 -4.89 -19.68 -15.53
CA ALA A 107 -4.46 -20.24 -16.81
C ALA A 107 -3.32 -21.28 -16.71
N ARG A 108 -2.52 -21.27 -15.64
CA ARG A 108 -1.45 -22.28 -15.41
C ARG A 108 -1.93 -23.56 -14.74
N LYS A 109 -3.07 -23.56 -14.05
CA LYS A 109 -3.63 -24.78 -13.43
C LYS A 109 -4.34 -25.72 -14.41
N THR A 110 -4.73 -25.24 -15.60
CA THR A 110 -5.38 -26.05 -16.63
C THR A 110 -4.39 -26.79 -17.54
N SER A 111 -3.09 -26.48 -17.49
CA SER A 111 -2.06 -27.08 -18.34
C SER A 111 -1.23 -28.19 -17.65
N PHE A 112 -1.54 -28.56 -16.41
CA PHE A 112 -0.89 -29.65 -15.68
C PHE A 112 -1.93 -30.72 -15.29
N SER A 113 -2.50 -31.39 -16.30
CA SER A 113 -3.32 -32.61 -16.14
C SER A 113 -3.24 -33.45 -17.41
N THR A 114 -2.05 -33.92 -17.78
CA THR A 114 -1.88 -35.12 -18.61
C THR A 114 -0.49 -35.69 -18.35
N GLY A 115 -0.44 -36.92 -17.84
CA GLY A 115 0.78 -37.67 -17.50
C GLY A 115 0.48 -38.69 -16.43
#